data_AF-A0A6G0RKQ3-F1
#
_entry.id   AF-A0A6G0RKQ3-F1
#
_cell.length_a   1.000
_cell.length_b   1.000
_cell.length_c   1.000
_cell.angle_alpha   90.00
_cell.angle_beta   90.00
_cell.angle_gamma   90.00
#
_symmetry.space_group_name_H-M   'P 1'
#
loop_
_entity.id
_entity.type
_entity.pdbx_description
1 polymer ?
#
loop_
_entity_poly.entity_id
_entity_poly.type
_entity_poly.pdbx_seq_one_letter_code
_entity_poly.pdbx_strand_id
1 'polypeptide(L)'
;MPADRLGGKSLLTAFTALPGGTQLTSILHPRDPEEASIHWVAQEIREHLDSVRVALDGLHAEMVNASEKRRRAARERHAHRQGVKLQKFSEGDFVLAATATGRSGNKLALVWRGPKRIVRALNDFTFEVQDIVQPFEMSVRHASRLQLYRDARRGQVDKLQEQANYGEGGHLVEALRECRLSPDSHRYEIFVKWYGLDDVESSWEPADSIKQDVPQLFHAFLDAAPHDKLRSDMATALASPTSSSTDVPRLPRRRTAGRRQHQRAPTT
;
A
#
# COMPACT_ATOMS: atom_id res chain seq x y z
N MET A 1 -7.79 31.61 9.40
CA MET A 1 -8.62 31.83 8.20
C MET A 1 -9.62 30.69 8.11
N PRO A 2 -10.93 30.98 7.98
CA PRO A 2 -11.95 29.94 7.80
C PRO A 2 -11.67 29.15 6.53
N ALA A 3 -11.96 27.84 6.54
CA ALA A 3 -11.72 26.99 5.38
C ALA A 3 -12.63 27.40 4.21
N ASP A 4 -12.07 27.52 3.00
CA ASP A 4 -12.81 27.91 1.78
C ASP A 4 -14.05 27.03 1.49
N ARG A 5 -14.02 25.79 1.98
CA ARG A 5 -15.13 24.83 1.88
C ARG A 5 -16.37 25.25 2.66
N LEU A 6 -16.21 26.07 3.69
CA LEU A 6 -17.28 26.57 4.56
C LEU A 6 -17.90 27.88 4.04
N GLY A 7 -17.50 28.33 2.84
CA GLY A 7 -18.01 29.59 2.28
C GLY A 7 -17.62 30.82 3.09
N GLY A 8 -16.46 30.80 3.76
CA GLY A 8 -15.99 31.91 4.60
C GLY A 8 -16.53 31.88 6.03
N LYS A 9 -17.39 30.92 6.40
CA LYS A 9 -17.89 30.74 7.77
C LYS A 9 -16.87 29.94 8.61
N SER A 10 -16.77 30.23 9.90
CA SER A 10 -15.88 29.50 10.81
C SER A 10 -16.46 28.11 11.16
N LEU A 11 -15.61 27.15 11.52
CA LEU A 11 -16.07 25.84 12.01
C LEU A 11 -16.92 25.99 13.28
N LEU A 12 -16.55 26.93 14.16
CA LEU A 12 -17.31 27.23 15.37
C LEU A 12 -18.73 27.65 15.01
N THR A 13 -18.89 28.63 14.12
CA THR A 13 -20.19 29.12 13.67
C THR A 13 -21.01 28.06 12.95
N ALA A 14 -20.37 27.19 12.16
CA ALA A 14 -21.05 26.09 11.51
C ALA A 14 -21.53 25.01 12.50
N PHE A 15 -20.89 24.86 13.65
CA PHE A 15 -21.22 23.83 14.65
C PHE A 15 -22.14 24.34 15.77
N THR A 16 -21.92 25.57 16.26
CA THR A 16 -22.62 26.11 17.43
C THR A 16 -23.61 27.22 17.10
N ALA A 17 -23.70 27.64 15.84
CA ALA A 17 -24.43 28.85 15.42
C ALA A 17 -23.94 30.16 16.05
N LEU A 18 -22.90 30.12 16.90
CA LEU A 18 -22.36 31.31 17.54
C LEU A 18 -21.41 32.03 16.57
N PRO A 19 -21.40 33.37 16.56
CA PRO A 19 -20.37 34.10 15.86
C PRO A 19 -19.00 33.63 16.36
N GLY A 20 -18.01 33.59 15.46
CA GLY A 20 -16.62 33.33 15.84
C GLY A 20 -16.10 34.47 16.72
N GLY A 21 -16.46 34.44 18.00
CA GLY A 21 -16.20 35.50 18.97
C GLY A 21 -14.88 35.31 19.70
N THR A 22 -14.32 36.43 20.15
CA THR A 22 -13.15 36.48 21.03
C THR A 22 -13.52 35.95 22.42
N GLN A 23 -12.54 35.42 23.16
CA GLN A 23 -12.71 34.84 24.50
C GLN A 23 -13.23 35.83 25.57
N LEU A 24 -13.43 37.10 25.21
CA LEU A 24 -13.73 38.21 26.14
C LEU A 24 -15.23 38.49 26.31
N THR A 25 -16.11 37.93 25.47
CA THR A 25 -17.57 38.14 25.59
C THR A 25 -18.15 37.55 26.87
N SER A 26 -17.54 36.50 27.43
CA SER A 26 -17.90 35.95 28.75
C SER A 26 -17.70 36.93 29.91
N ILE A 27 -16.86 37.96 29.74
CA ILE A 27 -16.48 38.90 30.82
C ILE A 27 -17.46 40.08 30.89
N LEU A 28 -18.09 40.44 29.76
CA LEU A 28 -19.00 41.58 29.64
C LEU A 28 -20.47 41.13 29.61
N HIS A 29 -20.88 40.32 30.60
CA HIS A 29 -22.30 39.99 30.76
C HIS A 29 -23.01 41.21 31.38
N PRO A 30 -24.07 41.76 30.76
CA PRO A 30 -24.91 42.76 31.39
C PRO A 30 -25.41 42.22 32.73
N ARG A 31 -25.24 43.00 33.81
CA ARG A 31 -25.59 42.62 35.19
C ARG A 31 -26.91 43.20 35.66
N ASP A 32 -27.64 43.87 34.77
CA ASP A 32 -28.91 44.46 35.14
C ASP A 32 -29.95 43.33 35.32
N PRO A 33 -30.54 43.20 36.51
CA PRO A 33 -31.53 42.18 36.77
C PRO A 33 -32.83 42.57 36.06
N GLU A 34 -33.20 41.79 35.04
CA GLU A 34 -34.54 41.85 34.45
C GLU A 34 -35.48 40.92 35.22
N GLU A 35 -36.58 41.46 35.75
CA GLU A 35 -37.64 40.66 36.34
C GLU A 35 -38.47 40.00 35.25
N ALA A 36 -38.28 38.69 35.07
CA ALA A 36 -38.99 37.91 34.06
C ALA A 36 -39.70 36.71 34.69
N SER A 37 -40.91 36.41 34.20
CA SER A 37 -41.62 35.18 34.59
C SER A 37 -40.96 33.96 33.97
N ILE A 38 -40.82 32.88 34.74
CA ILE A 38 -40.21 31.60 34.30
C ILE A 38 -40.89 31.08 33.01
N HIS A 39 -42.22 31.25 32.91
CA HIS A 39 -42.98 30.81 31.74
C HIS A 39 -42.65 31.61 30.48
N TRP A 40 -42.45 32.92 30.62
CA TRP A 40 -42.05 33.79 29.52
C TRP A 40 -40.64 33.45 29.04
N VAL A 41 -39.69 33.27 29.97
CA VAL A 41 -38.32 32.85 29.63
C VAL A 41 -38.31 31.50 28.90
N ALA A 42 -39.11 30.53 29.37
CA ALA A 42 -39.21 29.21 28.75
C ALA A 42 -39.87 29.24 27.35
N GLN A 43 -40.73 30.22 27.08
CA GLN A 43 -41.30 30.44 25.75
C GLN A 43 -40.28 31.09 24.82
N GLU A 44 -39.62 32.16 25.27
CA GLU A 44 -38.60 32.89 24.51
C GLU A 44 -37.43 31.98 24.12
N ILE A 45 -36.97 31.11 25.03
CA ILE A 45 -35.90 30.12 24.73
C ILE A 45 -36.34 29.16 23.61
N ARG A 46 -37.60 28.70 23.62
CA ARG A 46 -38.09 27.78 22.57
C ARG A 46 -38.17 28.48 21.23
N GLU A 47 -38.74 29.68 21.18
CA GLU A 47 -38.83 30.48 19.96
C GLU A 47 -37.43 30.82 19.40
N HIS A 48 -36.49 31.17 20.28
CA HIS A 48 -35.10 31.41 19.89
C HIS A 48 -34.42 30.15 19.35
N LEU A 49 -34.56 28.99 20.01
CA LEU A 49 -33.98 27.74 19.55
C LEU A 49 -34.55 27.28 18.21
N ASP A 50 -35.85 27.47 17.97
CA ASP A 50 -36.49 27.17 16.68
C ASP A 50 -35.95 28.10 15.58
N SER A 51 -35.78 29.39 15.87
CA SER A 51 -35.15 30.35 14.96
C SER A 51 -33.70 29.96 14.62
N VAL A 52 -32.90 29.60 15.63
CA VAL A 52 -31.51 29.15 15.45
C VAL A 52 -31.44 27.87 14.61
N ARG A 53 -32.37 26.93 14.83
CA ARG A 53 -32.44 25.70 14.04
C ARG A 53 -32.67 26.00 12.56
N VAL A 54 -33.66 26.82 12.23
CA VAL A 54 -33.96 27.20 10.84
C VAL A 54 -32.76 27.92 10.21
N ALA A 55 -32.11 28.82 10.95
CA ALA A 55 -30.92 29.52 10.49
C ALA A 55 -29.74 28.56 10.22
N LEU A 56 -29.54 27.55 11.08
CA LEU A 56 -28.46 26.58 10.93
C LEU A 56 -28.70 25.62 9.76
N ASP A 57 -29.94 25.16 9.58
CA ASP A 57 -30.33 24.34 8.43
C ASP A 57 -30.09 25.08 7.11
N GLY A 58 -30.47 26.37 7.04
CA GLY A 58 -30.17 27.23 5.91
C GLY A 58 -28.66 27.41 5.67
N LEU A 59 -27.89 27.64 6.74
CA LEU A 59 -26.44 27.75 6.69
C LEU A 59 -25.77 26.48 6.15
N HIS A 60 -26.19 25.30 6.62
CA HIS A 60 -25.67 24.02 6.15
C HIS A 60 -26.05 23.76 4.70
N ALA A 61 -27.27 24.10 4.28
CA ALA A 61 -27.69 24.00 2.88
C ALA A 61 -26.82 24.86 1.95
N GLU A 62 -26.57 26.13 2.30
CA GLU A 62 -25.66 27.00 1.55
C GLU A 62 -24.24 26.42 1.48
N MET A 63 -23.74 25.90 2.60
CA MET A 63 -22.40 25.33 2.70
C MET A 63 -22.24 24.08 1.84
N VAL A 64 -23.23 23.18 1.86
CA VAL A 64 -23.26 21.98 1.01
C VAL A 64 -23.27 22.39 -0.46
N ASN A 65 -24.15 23.31 -0.86
CA ASN A 65 -24.23 23.80 -2.23
C ASN A 65 -22.90 24.44 -2.70
N ALA A 66 -22.28 25.28 -1.86
CA ALA A 66 -21.02 25.92 -2.16
C ALA A 66 -19.86 24.91 -2.26
N SER A 67 -19.85 23.89 -1.39
CA SER A 67 -18.89 22.78 -1.43
C SER A 67 -19.07 21.93 -2.69
N GLU A 68 -20.30 21.59 -3.06
CA GLU A 68 -20.61 20.82 -4.26
C GLU A 68 -20.27 21.56 -5.55
N LYS A 69 -20.63 22.84 -5.65
CA LYS A 69 -20.28 23.69 -6.79
C LYS A 69 -18.76 23.73 -6.98
N ARG A 70 -17.99 23.85 -5.89
CA ARG A 70 -16.52 23.81 -5.95
C ARG A 70 -15.99 22.43 -6.31
N ARG A 71 -16.56 21.35 -5.76
CA ARG A 71 -16.19 19.96 -6.12
C ARG A 71 -16.43 19.72 -7.60
N ARG A 72 -17.57 20.15 -8.15
CA ARG A 72 -17.90 20.07 -9.57
C ARG A 72 -16.92 20.87 -10.42
N ALA A 73 -16.66 22.13 -10.10
CA ALA A 73 -15.67 22.94 -10.82
C ALA A 73 -14.25 22.34 -10.75
N ALA A 74 -13.86 21.74 -9.62
CA ALA A 74 -12.58 21.03 -9.50
C ALA A 74 -12.53 19.78 -10.38
N ARG A 75 -13.63 19.02 -10.47
CA ARG A 75 -13.75 17.88 -11.40
C ARG A 75 -13.69 18.33 -12.85
N GLU A 76 -14.39 19.39 -13.23
CA GLU A 76 -14.35 19.97 -14.58
C GLU A 76 -12.93 20.43 -14.95
N ARG A 77 -12.26 21.19 -14.06
CA ARG A 77 -10.85 21.56 -14.26
C ARG A 77 -9.93 20.35 -14.40
N HIS A 78 -10.17 19.29 -13.62
CA HIS A 78 -9.40 18.05 -13.74
C HIS A 78 -9.68 17.33 -15.07
N ALA A 79 -10.93 17.29 -15.53
CA ALA A 79 -11.32 16.68 -16.80
C ALA A 79 -10.69 17.41 -18.00
N HIS A 80 -10.52 18.74 -17.91
CA HIS A 80 -9.84 19.53 -18.94
C HIS A 80 -8.31 19.37 -18.96
N ARG A 81 -7.69 18.80 -17.93
CA ARG A 81 -6.24 18.54 -17.94
C ARG A 81 -5.93 17.33 -18.83
N GLN A 82 -5.33 17.60 -19.99
CA GLN A 82 -4.74 16.57 -20.84
C GLN A 82 -3.55 15.93 -20.11
N GLY A 83 -3.73 14.68 -19.64
CA GLY A 83 -2.71 13.93 -18.92
C GLY A 83 -3.27 12.98 -17.86
N VAL A 84 -4.49 13.25 -17.36
CA VAL A 84 -5.20 12.34 -16.43
C VAL A 84 -6.31 11.60 -17.16
N LYS A 85 -5.99 10.97 -18.31
CA LYS A 85 -6.86 9.92 -18.84
C LYS A 85 -6.59 8.68 -18.01
N LEU A 86 -7.47 8.38 -17.06
CA LEU A 86 -7.48 7.03 -16.50
C LEU A 86 -7.59 6.05 -17.66
N GLN A 87 -6.66 5.11 -17.69
CA GLN A 87 -6.69 4.03 -18.65
C GLN A 87 -7.98 3.25 -18.37
N LYS A 88 -8.92 3.28 -19.33
CA LYS A 88 -10.19 2.56 -19.21
C LYS A 88 -9.87 1.08 -19.33
N PHE A 89 -10.02 0.37 -18.23
CA PHE A 89 -9.94 -1.08 -18.22
C PHE A 89 -11.32 -1.66 -18.54
N SER A 90 -11.34 -2.76 -19.28
CA SER A 90 -12.54 -3.53 -19.59
C SER A 90 -12.44 -4.95 -19.04
N GLU A 91 -13.59 -5.58 -18.83
CA GLU A 91 -13.65 -6.99 -18.41
C GLU A 91 -12.97 -7.86 -19.47
N GLY A 92 -12.13 -8.79 -19.02
CA GLY A 92 -11.31 -9.63 -19.89
C GLY A 92 -9.94 -9.04 -20.24
N ASP A 93 -9.65 -7.78 -19.94
CA ASP A 93 -8.31 -7.22 -20.13
C ASP A 93 -7.30 -7.89 -19.19
N PHE A 94 -6.09 -8.11 -19.69
CA PHE A 94 -4.97 -8.57 -18.90
C PHE A 94 -4.17 -7.37 -18.35
N VAL A 95 -3.83 -7.42 -17.07
CA VAL A 95 -3.18 -6.35 -16.32
C VAL A 95 -2.10 -6.87 -15.38
N LEU A 96 -1.07 -6.07 -15.15
CA LEU A 96 -0.14 -6.25 -14.04
C LEU A 96 -0.73 -5.63 -12.78
N ALA A 97 -0.69 -6.35 -11.66
CA ALA A 97 -1.14 -5.85 -10.37
C ALA A 97 0.04 -5.46 -9.47
N ALA A 98 0.02 -4.23 -8.96
CA ALA A 98 1.02 -3.74 -8.02
C ALA A 98 0.72 -4.16 -6.58
N THR A 99 1.61 -4.96 -6.01
CA THR A 99 1.58 -5.35 -4.60
C THR A 99 2.67 -4.59 -3.85
N ALA A 100 2.30 -3.97 -2.72
CA ALA A 100 3.26 -3.33 -1.84
C ALA A 100 4.00 -4.40 -1.05
N THR A 101 5.31 -4.56 -1.29
CA THR A 101 6.11 -5.54 -0.56
C THR A 101 6.84 -4.88 0.60
N GLY A 102 6.66 -5.39 1.82
CA GLY A 102 7.47 -4.98 2.98
C GLY A 102 8.93 -5.45 2.93
N ARG A 103 9.31 -6.25 1.92
CA ARG A 103 10.63 -6.87 1.77
C ARG A 103 11.70 -5.92 1.19
N SER A 104 11.31 -4.88 0.48
CA SER A 104 12.26 -3.85 0.06
C SER A 104 12.43 -2.86 1.20
N GLY A 105 13.68 -2.55 1.60
CA GLY A 105 13.97 -1.54 2.62
C GLY A 105 13.40 -0.13 2.35
N ASN A 106 12.78 0.09 1.18
CA ASN A 106 11.95 1.26 0.90
C ASN A 106 10.47 0.98 1.20
N LYS A 107 9.93 1.73 2.16
CA LYS A 107 8.57 1.63 2.75
C LYS A 107 7.38 1.74 1.77
N LEU A 108 7.61 1.91 0.47
CA LEU A 108 6.55 2.09 -0.53
C LEU A 108 6.92 1.49 -1.91
N ALA A 109 7.92 0.60 -2.01
CA ALA A 109 8.21 0.01 -3.30
C ALA A 109 7.05 -0.90 -3.74
N LEU A 110 6.49 -0.60 -4.91
CA LEU A 110 5.47 -1.41 -5.55
C LEU A 110 6.18 -2.44 -6.43
N VAL A 111 5.86 -3.71 -6.21
CA VAL A 111 6.27 -4.79 -7.11
C VAL A 111 5.08 -5.12 -8.00
N TRP A 112 5.28 -4.99 -9.31
CA TRP A 112 4.29 -5.36 -10.31
C TRP A 112 4.35 -6.88 -10.53
N ARG A 113 3.23 -7.56 -10.33
CA ARG A 113 3.14 -9.03 -10.41
C ARG A 113 2.15 -9.44 -11.49
N GLY A 114 2.63 -10.37 -12.32
CA GLY A 114 1.89 -11.27 -13.22
C GLY A 114 0.95 -10.61 -14.24
N PRO A 115 0.73 -11.22 -15.41
CA PRO A 115 -0.49 -10.98 -16.14
C PRO A 115 -1.66 -11.58 -15.32
N LYS A 116 -2.56 -10.72 -14.85
CA LYS A 116 -3.81 -11.10 -14.19
C LYS A 116 -4.98 -10.64 -15.06
N ARG A 117 -6.12 -11.31 -15.01
CA ARG A 117 -7.31 -10.97 -15.82
C ARG A 117 -8.31 -10.15 -15.02
N ILE A 118 -8.84 -9.08 -15.60
CA ILE A 118 -9.96 -8.34 -15.00
C ILE A 118 -11.23 -9.16 -15.18
N VAL A 119 -11.87 -9.53 -14.07
CA VAL A 119 -13.14 -10.27 -14.07
C VAL A 119 -14.32 -9.31 -14.10
N ARG A 120 -14.26 -8.26 -13.28
CA ARG A 120 -15.37 -7.33 -13.09
C ARG A 120 -14.90 -5.95 -12.66
N ALA A 121 -15.62 -4.92 -13.10
CA ALA A 121 -15.49 -3.57 -12.55
C ALA A 121 -16.46 -3.37 -11.37
N LEU A 122 -15.95 -3.10 -10.16
CA LEU A 122 -16.77 -2.78 -8.98
C LEU A 122 -17.22 -1.32 -8.98
N ASN A 123 -16.34 -0.43 -9.41
CA ASN A 123 -16.60 0.99 -9.61
C ASN A 123 -15.63 1.53 -10.69
N ASP A 124 -15.71 2.81 -11.03
CA ASP A 124 -14.87 3.44 -12.06
C ASP A 124 -13.34 3.34 -11.79
N PHE A 125 -12.95 3.02 -10.57
CA PHE A 125 -11.57 3.02 -10.07
C PHE A 125 -11.14 1.71 -9.40
N THR A 126 -12.00 0.71 -9.27
CA THR A 126 -11.76 -0.51 -8.49
C THR A 126 -12.24 -1.69 -9.29
N PHE A 127 -11.35 -2.65 -9.48
CA PHE A 127 -11.54 -3.82 -10.32
C PHE A 127 -11.25 -5.09 -9.54
N GLU A 128 -12.02 -6.13 -9.82
CA GLU A 128 -11.74 -7.50 -9.42
C GLU A 128 -10.81 -8.12 -10.45
N VAL A 129 -9.67 -8.59 -9.97
CA VAL A 129 -8.58 -9.11 -10.78
C VAL A 129 -8.28 -10.54 -10.34
N GLN A 130 -8.24 -11.45 -11.30
CA GLN A 130 -8.05 -12.89 -11.11
C GLN A 130 -6.71 -13.34 -11.66
N ASP A 131 -6.03 -14.21 -10.91
CA ASP A 131 -4.83 -14.87 -11.41
C ASP A 131 -5.12 -15.86 -12.53
N ILE A 132 -4.22 -15.93 -13.51
CA ILE A 132 -4.35 -16.85 -14.64
C ILE A 132 -3.97 -18.29 -14.23
N VAL A 133 -3.18 -18.43 -13.16
CA VAL A 133 -2.68 -19.71 -12.65
C VAL A 133 -3.59 -20.18 -11.51
N GLN A 134 -3.75 -21.50 -11.35
CA GLN A 134 -4.37 -22.08 -10.15
C GLN A 134 -3.63 -21.57 -8.88
N PRO A 135 -4.35 -21.15 -7.82
CA PRO A 135 -5.76 -21.40 -7.51
C PRO A 135 -6.77 -20.38 -8.10
N PHE A 136 -6.38 -19.58 -9.10
CA PHE A 136 -7.20 -18.52 -9.69
C PHE A 136 -7.66 -17.50 -8.63
N GLU A 137 -6.73 -17.09 -7.76
CA GLU A 137 -7.02 -16.18 -6.66
C GLU A 137 -7.62 -14.87 -7.20
N MET A 138 -8.70 -14.43 -6.58
CA MET A 138 -9.37 -13.18 -6.92
C MET A 138 -8.98 -12.12 -5.90
N SER A 139 -8.54 -10.97 -6.38
CA SER A 139 -8.17 -9.83 -5.54
C SER A 139 -8.76 -8.53 -6.06
N VAL A 140 -9.16 -7.66 -5.13
CA VAL A 140 -9.68 -6.34 -5.46
C VAL A 140 -8.53 -5.33 -5.50
N ARG A 141 -8.44 -4.57 -6.59
CA ARG A 141 -7.36 -3.60 -6.84
C ARG A 141 -7.91 -2.27 -7.36
N HIS A 142 -7.30 -1.18 -6.93
CA HIS A 142 -7.59 0.15 -7.47
C HIS A 142 -6.87 0.34 -8.82
N ALA A 143 -7.43 1.15 -9.72
CA ALA A 143 -6.90 1.44 -11.06
C ALA A 143 -5.44 1.91 -11.05
N SER A 144 -5.04 2.67 -10.02
CA SER A 144 -3.64 3.11 -9.86
C SER A 144 -2.65 1.99 -9.54
N ARG A 145 -3.15 0.81 -9.15
CA ARG A 145 -2.37 -0.41 -8.91
C ARG A 145 -2.45 -1.39 -10.08
N LEU A 146 -3.00 -0.97 -11.22
CA LEU A 146 -3.14 -1.78 -12.41
C LEU A 146 -2.42 -1.11 -13.58
N GLN A 147 -1.74 -1.93 -14.38
CA GLN A 147 -1.15 -1.51 -15.65
C GLN A 147 -1.56 -2.49 -16.74
N LEU A 148 -1.98 -1.99 -17.90
CA LEU A 148 -2.38 -2.86 -19.01
C LEU A 148 -1.19 -3.71 -19.47
N TYR A 149 -1.41 -5.02 -19.57
CA TYR A 149 -0.42 -5.95 -20.04
C TYR A 149 -0.48 -6.04 -21.57
N ARG A 150 0.50 -5.42 -22.25
CA ARG A 150 0.47 -5.21 -23.72
C ARG A 150 0.63 -6.49 -24.55
N ASP A 151 1.24 -7.54 -23.99
CA ASP A 151 1.54 -8.77 -24.74
C ASP A 151 0.38 -9.77 -24.78
N ALA A 152 -0.73 -9.49 -24.09
CA ALA A 152 -1.94 -10.32 -24.15
C ALA A 152 -2.53 -10.48 -25.57
N ARG A 153 -2.24 -9.54 -26.49
CA ARG A 153 -2.68 -9.65 -27.89
C ARG A 153 -1.73 -10.49 -28.77
N ARG A 154 -0.55 -10.91 -28.27
CA ARG A 154 0.51 -11.55 -29.06
C ARG A 154 0.77 -13.03 -28.76
N GLY A 155 0.18 -13.63 -27.71
CA GLY A 155 0.56 -14.99 -27.29
C GLY A 155 -0.59 -15.85 -26.79
N GLN A 156 -0.50 -17.16 -27.10
CA GLN A 156 -1.33 -18.23 -26.54
C GLN A 156 -1.39 -18.15 -25.00
N VAL A 157 -2.53 -18.53 -24.42
CA VAL A 157 -2.82 -18.52 -22.98
C VAL A 157 -1.71 -19.22 -22.17
N ASP A 158 -1.11 -20.28 -22.74
CA ASP A 158 -0.02 -21.04 -22.11
C ASP A 158 1.22 -20.18 -21.81
N LYS A 159 1.60 -19.28 -22.73
CA LYS A 159 2.75 -18.36 -22.54
C LYS A 159 2.47 -17.31 -21.46
N LEU A 160 1.21 -16.91 -21.29
CA LEU A 160 0.80 -15.98 -20.22
C LEU A 160 0.89 -16.66 -18.86
N GLN A 161 0.56 -17.95 -18.80
CA GLN A 161 0.62 -18.73 -17.57
C GLN A 161 2.06 -19.01 -17.13
N GLU A 162 2.96 -19.34 -18.07
CA GLU A 162 4.40 -19.46 -17.82
C GLU A 162 5.00 -18.15 -17.28
N GLN A 163 4.62 -17.01 -17.87
CA GLN A 163 5.10 -15.70 -17.41
C GLN A 163 4.49 -15.28 -16.07
N ALA A 164 3.26 -15.68 -15.77
CA ALA A 164 2.66 -15.49 -14.45
C ALA A 164 3.43 -16.27 -13.38
N ASN A 165 3.77 -17.54 -13.66
CA ASN A 165 4.61 -18.36 -12.77
C ASN A 165 5.98 -17.70 -12.53
N TYR A 166 6.62 -17.23 -13.59
CA TYR A 166 7.89 -16.48 -13.49
C TYR A 166 7.74 -15.20 -12.65
N GLY A 167 6.64 -14.46 -12.84
CA GLY A 167 6.36 -13.20 -12.18
C GLY A 167 5.93 -13.31 -10.72
N GLU A 168 5.36 -14.42 -10.27
CA GLU A 168 4.94 -14.65 -8.88
C GLU A 168 6.04 -15.23 -7.99
N GLY A 169 7.13 -15.72 -8.58
CA GLY A 169 8.39 -15.96 -7.88
C GLY A 169 8.50 -17.34 -7.25
N GLY A 170 8.36 -18.38 -8.07
CA GLY A 170 8.83 -19.73 -7.74
C GLY A 170 9.07 -20.54 -9.01
N HIS A 171 10.29 -21.02 -9.21
CA HIS A 171 10.60 -22.04 -10.21
C HIS A 171 10.37 -23.42 -9.57
N LEU A 172 9.77 -24.36 -10.32
CA LEU A 172 9.64 -25.73 -9.83
C LEU A 172 11.01 -26.41 -9.86
N VAL A 173 11.36 -27.13 -8.81
CA VAL A 173 12.61 -27.89 -8.75
C VAL A 173 12.44 -29.18 -9.57
N GLU A 174 13.32 -29.38 -10.55
CA GLU A 174 13.41 -30.63 -11.31
C GLU A 174 14.30 -31.65 -10.60
N ALA A 175 15.49 -31.21 -10.16
CA ALA A 175 16.45 -32.08 -9.48
C ALA A 175 17.41 -31.28 -8.59
N LEU A 176 17.78 -31.89 -7.46
CA LEU A 176 18.88 -31.44 -6.62
C LEU A 176 20.13 -32.23 -7.02
N ARG A 177 21.19 -31.53 -7.44
CA ARG A 177 22.37 -32.17 -8.05
C ARG A 177 23.53 -32.29 -7.08
N GLU A 178 23.92 -31.17 -6.49
CA GLU A 178 25.12 -31.05 -5.67
C GLU A 178 24.85 -30.22 -4.42
N CYS A 179 25.67 -30.38 -3.40
CA CYS A 179 25.65 -29.51 -2.22
C CYS A 179 27.06 -29.00 -1.93
N ARG A 180 27.15 -27.76 -1.45
CA ARG A 180 28.42 -27.15 -1.04
C ARG A 180 28.23 -26.35 0.25
N LEU A 181 29.32 -26.17 0.97
CA LEU A 181 29.41 -25.11 1.97
C LEU A 181 30.00 -23.88 1.28
N SER A 182 29.23 -22.80 1.20
CA SER A 182 29.68 -21.58 0.53
C SER A 182 30.84 -20.95 1.31
N PRO A 183 31.98 -20.67 0.66
CA PRO A 183 33.14 -20.08 1.33
C PRO A 183 32.88 -18.64 1.81
N ASP A 184 31.97 -17.92 1.14
CA ASP A 184 31.68 -16.52 1.43
C ASP A 184 30.57 -16.36 2.48
N SER A 185 29.50 -17.15 2.36
CA SER A 185 28.33 -17.03 3.23
C SER A 185 28.38 -17.97 4.44
N HIS A 186 29.29 -18.96 4.43
CA HIS A 186 29.37 -20.06 5.41
C HIS A 186 28.04 -20.79 5.61
N ARG A 187 27.18 -20.78 4.58
CA ARG A 187 25.89 -21.48 4.57
C ARG A 187 25.94 -22.65 3.60
N TYR A 188 25.17 -23.67 3.91
CA TYR A 188 24.96 -24.78 2.98
C TYR A 188 24.08 -24.33 1.84
N GLU A 189 24.54 -24.59 0.62
CA GLU A 189 23.83 -24.31 -0.62
C GLU A 189 23.68 -25.61 -1.42
N ILE A 190 22.58 -25.74 -2.14
CA ILE A 190 22.28 -26.86 -3.01
C ILE A 190 22.18 -26.35 -4.44
N PHE A 191 22.78 -27.08 -5.38
CA PHE A 191 22.69 -26.80 -6.80
C PHE A 191 21.38 -27.37 -7.34
N VAL A 192 20.49 -26.46 -7.72
CA VAL A 192 19.12 -26.76 -8.13
C VAL A 192 19.02 -26.68 -9.64
N LYS A 193 18.58 -27.78 -10.25
CA LYS A 193 18.06 -27.75 -11.61
C LYS A 193 16.59 -27.40 -11.58
N TRP A 194 16.21 -26.39 -12.35
CA TRP A 194 14.86 -25.89 -12.45
C TRP A 194 14.12 -26.54 -13.61
N TYR A 195 12.86 -26.89 -13.37
CA TYR A 195 12.00 -27.57 -14.35
C TYR A 195 11.71 -26.67 -15.54
N GLY A 196 12.01 -27.16 -16.74
CA GLY A 196 11.78 -26.43 -18.00
C GLY A 196 12.80 -25.33 -18.30
N LEU A 197 13.91 -25.27 -17.55
CA LEU A 197 15.05 -24.38 -17.81
C LEU A 197 16.29 -25.18 -18.19
N ASP A 198 17.18 -24.56 -18.98
CA ASP A 198 18.40 -25.22 -19.43
C ASP A 198 19.39 -25.41 -18.28
N ASP A 199 20.31 -26.38 -18.42
CA ASP A 199 21.29 -26.71 -17.38
C ASP A 199 22.16 -25.50 -16.97
N VAL A 200 22.38 -24.54 -17.87
CA VAL A 200 23.15 -23.31 -17.61
C VAL A 200 22.44 -22.33 -16.68
N GLU A 201 21.12 -22.47 -16.53
CA GLU A 201 20.28 -21.62 -15.67
C GLU A 201 20.10 -22.22 -14.27
N SER A 202 20.76 -23.33 -13.97
CA SER A 202 20.79 -23.92 -12.63
C SER A 202 21.50 -22.99 -11.65
N SER A 203 20.94 -22.83 -10.44
CA SER A 203 21.45 -21.90 -9.43
C SER A 203 21.79 -22.61 -8.11
N TRP A 204 22.65 -21.98 -7.32
CA TRP A 204 22.95 -22.38 -5.95
C TRP A 204 21.97 -21.70 -5.01
N GLU A 205 21.09 -22.49 -4.39
CA GLU A 205 20.07 -22.00 -3.47
C GLU A 205 20.38 -22.39 -2.02
N PRO A 206 20.02 -21.57 -1.02
CA PRO A 206 20.23 -21.91 0.39
C PRO A 206 19.51 -23.21 0.77
N ALA A 207 20.23 -24.14 1.41
CA ALA A 207 19.71 -25.45 1.78
C ALA A 207 18.53 -25.37 2.77
N ASP A 208 18.50 -24.36 3.64
CA ASP A 208 17.38 -24.07 4.53
C ASP A 208 16.08 -23.81 3.76
N SER A 209 16.16 -22.99 2.71
CA SER A 209 15.01 -22.65 1.85
C SER A 209 14.52 -23.87 1.10
N ILE A 210 15.41 -24.67 0.53
CA ILE A 210 15.04 -25.91 -0.19
C ILE A 210 14.40 -26.94 0.75
N LYS A 211 14.92 -27.09 1.97
CA LYS A 211 14.34 -27.97 2.99
C LYS A 211 12.91 -27.53 3.38
N GLN A 212 12.68 -26.21 3.48
CA GLN A 212 11.37 -25.66 3.83
C GLN A 212 10.37 -25.77 2.66
N ASP A 213 10.82 -25.45 1.45
CA ASP A 213 9.94 -25.33 0.27
C ASP A 213 9.66 -26.68 -0.38
N VAL A 214 10.65 -27.59 -0.43
CA VAL A 214 10.52 -28.92 -1.06
C VAL A 214 11.16 -30.03 -0.21
N PRO A 215 10.61 -30.33 0.98
CA PRO A 215 11.20 -31.28 1.92
C PRO A 215 11.35 -32.69 1.34
N GLN A 216 10.43 -33.12 0.47
CA GLN A 216 10.45 -34.46 -0.12
C GLN A 216 11.66 -34.66 -1.05
N LEU A 217 11.96 -33.69 -1.93
CA LEU A 217 13.12 -33.75 -2.80
C LEU A 217 14.42 -33.63 -2.00
N PHE A 218 14.42 -32.80 -0.95
CA PHE A 218 15.55 -32.69 -0.05
C PHE A 218 15.89 -34.02 0.63
N HIS A 219 14.89 -34.75 1.15
CA HIS A 219 15.11 -36.08 1.74
C HIS A 219 15.59 -37.10 0.71
N ALA A 220 14.96 -37.16 -0.47
CA ALA A 220 15.39 -38.06 -1.54
C ALA A 220 16.84 -37.78 -1.98
N PHE A 221 17.25 -36.49 -1.98
CA PHE A 221 18.63 -36.09 -2.26
C PHE A 221 19.62 -36.59 -1.20
N LEU A 222 19.25 -36.57 0.08
CA LEU A 222 20.09 -37.13 1.14
C LEU A 222 20.19 -38.66 1.03
N ASP A 223 19.07 -39.32 0.77
CA ASP A 223 18.98 -40.78 0.69
C ASP A 223 19.71 -41.35 -0.53
N ALA A 224 19.81 -40.59 -1.63
CA ALA A 224 20.49 -41.00 -2.84
C ALA A 224 22.02 -41.16 -2.69
N ALA A 225 22.63 -40.53 -1.68
CA ALA A 225 24.06 -40.62 -1.43
C ALA A 225 24.37 -40.62 0.09
N PRO A 226 24.07 -41.72 0.79
CA PRO A 226 24.14 -41.79 2.26
C PRO A 226 25.58 -41.77 2.81
N HIS A 227 26.57 -41.97 1.96
CA HIS A 227 28.00 -41.89 2.33
C HIS A 227 28.65 -40.54 2.02
N ASP A 228 27.89 -39.59 1.46
CA ASP A 228 28.39 -38.23 1.23
C ASP A 228 28.45 -37.48 2.58
N LYS A 229 29.67 -37.30 3.06
CA LYS A 229 29.94 -36.61 4.33
C LYS A 229 29.40 -35.18 4.31
N LEU A 230 29.41 -34.51 3.15
CA LEU A 230 28.95 -33.13 3.02
C LEU A 230 27.42 -33.04 3.16
N ARG A 231 26.69 -34.00 2.59
CA ARG A 231 25.22 -34.12 2.77
C ARG A 231 24.84 -34.43 4.21
N SER A 232 25.61 -35.30 4.85
CA SER A 232 25.40 -35.69 6.25
C SER A 232 25.69 -34.54 7.23
N ASP A 233 26.79 -33.81 7.00
CA ASP A 233 27.17 -32.62 7.77
C ASP A 233 26.11 -31.51 7.59
N MET A 234 25.63 -31.30 6.36
CA MET A 234 24.52 -30.38 6.04
C MET A 234 23.22 -30.78 6.76
N ALA A 235 22.80 -32.04 6.68
CA ALA A 235 21.58 -32.52 7.33
C ALA A 235 21.64 -32.34 8.85
N THR A 236 22.81 -32.60 9.46
CA THR A 236 23.04 -32.41 10.90
C THR A 236 22.97 -30.94 11.30
N ALA A 237 23.59 -30.05 10.51
CA ALA A 237 23.55 -28.61 10.74
C ALA A 237 22.12 -28.04 10.65
N LEU A 238 21.34 -28.51 9.68
CA LEU A 238 19.96 -28.09 9.44
C LEU A 238 18.94 -28.74 10.40
N ALA A 239 19.31 -29.79 11.12
CA ALA A 239 18.46 -30.47 12.12
C ALA A 239 18.61 -29.87 13.52
N SER A 240 19.73 -29.20 13.80
CA SER A 240 19.91 -28.49 15.06
C SER A 240 18.97 -27.28 15.09
N PRO A 241 18.18 -27.06 16.16
CA PRO A 241 17.38 -25.85 16.30
C PRO A 241 18.35 -24.68 16.50
N THR A 242 18.77 -24.07 15.41
CA THR A 242 19.56 -22.85 15.47
C THR A 242 18.63 -21.78 16.01
N SER A 243 18.89 -21.36 17.24
CA SER A 243 18.35 -20.14 17.81
C SER A 243 18.44 -19.05 16.73
N SER A 244 17.30 -18.45 16.41
CA SER A 244 17.21 -17.30 15.52
C SER A 244 17.92 -16.11 16.15
N SER A 245 19.26 -16.11 16.15
CA SER A 245 20.05 -14.90 16.36
C SER A 245 20.01 -14.12 15.06
N THR A 246 18.93 -13.36 14.91
CA THR A 246 18.86 -12.28 13.93
C THR A 246 19.64 -11.10 14.52
N ASP A 247 20.94 -11.28 14.81
CA ASP A 247 21.79 -10.14 15.17
C ASP A 247 22.42 -9.61 13.89
N VAL A 248 21.74 -8.62 13.33
CA VAL A 248 22.25 -7.83 12.21
C VAL A 248 23.44 -7.03 12.75
N PRO A 249 24.66 -7.15 12.19
CA PRO A 249 25.78 -6.33 12.63
C PRO A 249 25.42 -4.86 12.43
N ARG A 250 25.25 -4.13 13.54
CA ARG A 250 25.06 -2.68 13.51
C ARG A 250 26.35 -2.05 13.00
N LEU A 251 26.37 -1.68 11.73
CA LEU A 251 27.41 -0.80 11.19
C LEU A 251 27.47 0.48 12.05
N PRO A 252 28.67 0.91 12.49
CA PRO A 252 28.80 2.09 13.33
C PRO A 252 28.28 3.33 12.60
N ARG A 253 27.37 4.04 13.27
CA ARG A 253 26.82 5.33 12.85
C ARG A 253 27.97 6.30 12.56
N ARG A 254 28.19 6.62 11.28
CA ARG A 254 29.08 7.69 10.86
C ARG A 254 28.57 9.01 11.45
N ARG A 255 29.30 9.61 12.39
CA ARG A 255 29.05 10.98 12.87
C ARG A 255 29.24 11.92 11.68
N THR A 256 28.16 12.46 11.14
CA THR A 256 28.21 13.58 10.19
C THR A 256 28.73 14.80 10.94
N ALA A 257 29.96 15.19 10.65
CA ALA A 257 30.52 16.47 11.07
C ALA A 257 29.69 17.62 10.45
N GLY A 258 29.39 18.62 11.27
CA GLY A 258 28.54 19.75 10.92
C GLY A 258 29.07 20.54 9.72
N ARG A 259 28.19 20.76 8.75
CA ARG A 259 28.41 21.66 7.62
C ARG A 259 28.33 23.10 8.13
N ARG A 260 29.47 23.77 8.29
CA ARG A 260 29.55 25.21 8.55
C ARG A 260 28.91 25.96 7.38
N GLN A 261 27.85 26.72 7.67
CA GLN A 261 27.28 27.69 6.74
C GLN A 261 28.24 28.87 6.64
N HIS A 262 28.84 29.09 5.47
CA HIS A 262 29.45 30.36 5.12
C HIS A 262 28.33 31.33 4.74
N GLN A 263 28.12 32.35 5.57
CA GLN A 263 27.32 33.53 5.24
C GLN A 263 28.06 34.33 4.17
N ARG A 264 27.35 34.70 3.09
CA ARG A 264 27.83 35.68 2.11
C ARG A 264 27.59 37.08 2.68
N ALA A 265 28.64 37.90 2.68
CA ALA A 265 28.57 39.32 2.98
C ALA A 265 27.90 40.09 1.82
N PRO A 266 27.22 41.23 2.10
CA PRO A 266 26.65 42.10 1.08
C PRO A 266 27.75 42.98 0.46
N THR A 267 27.73 43.09 -0.87
CA THR A 267 28.51 44.09 -1.62
C THR A 267 27.84 45.45 -1.50
N THR A 268 28.65 46.46 -1.19
CA THR A 268 28.39 47.91 -1.34
C THR A 268 28.02 48.29 -2.75
#